data_AF-F0Y5J8-F1
#
_entry.id   AF-F0Y5J8-F1
#
_cell.length_a   1.000
_cell.length_b   1.000
_cell.length_c   1.000
_cell.angle_alpha   90.00
_cell.angle_beta   90.00
_cell.angle_gamma   90.00
#
_symmetry.space_group_name_H-M   'P 1'
#
loop_
_entity.id
_entity.type
_entity.pdbx_description
1 polymer ?
#
loop_
_entity_poly.entity_id
_entity_poly.type
_entity_poly.pdbx_seq_one_letter_code
_entity_poly.pdbx_strand_id
1 'polypeptide(L)'
;TGVPALDDVLSTFAEHAGILVAARCAGDRYIDDHHTAEDVAITVGQCLCDALGDKAGLTRMASADRERDGVEVRAVLDLSNRPNFHSDLAFDEEYLGGDAAADAGDGECGAVLSSEMLVHALESLTLETRATLHLE
;
A
#
# COMPACT_ATOMS: atom_id res chain seq x y z
N THR A 1 -11.00 4.39 -4.02
CA THR A 1 -11.29 2.99 -3.64
C THR A 1 -12.58 2.87 -2.84
N GLY A 2 -13.08 3.97 -2.28
CA GLY A 2 -14.15 3.96 -1.30
C GLY A 2 -13.57 4.23 0.09
N VAL A 3 -12.36 3.76 0.38
CA VAL A 3 -11.64 4.00 1.63
C VAL A 3 -10.71 5.22 1.48
N PRO A 4 -11.04 6.40 2.05
CA PRO A 4 -10.29 7.65 1.88
C PRO A 4 -8.83 7.55 2.33
N ALA A 5 -8.54 6.96 3.49
CA ALA A 5 -7.17 6.78 3.96
C ALA A 5 -6.31 5.95 2.97
N LEU A 6 -6.88 4.91 2.35
CA LEU A 6 -6.22 4.15 1.29
C LEU A 6 -6.01 4.99 0.03
N ASP A 7 -6.97 5.84 -0.33
CA ASP A 7 -6.88 6.75 -1.47
C ASP A 7 -5.72 7.75 -1.29
N ASP A 8 -5.50 8.25 -0.07
CA ASP A 8 -4.36 9.11 0.26
C ASP A 8 -3.02 8.37 0.19
N VAL A 9 -2.98 7.11 0.67
CA VAL A 9 -1.78 6.24 0.55
C VAL A 9 -1.42 6.02 -0.92
N LEU A 10 -2.40 5.65 -1.75
CA LEU A 10 -2.17 5.42 -3.18
C LEU A 10 -1.75 6.69 -3.92
N SER A 11 -2.33 7.85 -3.55
CA SER A 11 -1.97 9.14 -4.12
C SER A 11 -0.53 9.52 -3.80
N THR A 12 -0.13 9.35 -2.53
CA THR A 12 1.25 9.61 -2.05
C THR A 12 2.25 8.66 -2.72
N PHE A 13 1.90 7.38 -2.84
CA PHE A 13 2.70 6.40 -3.56
C PHE A 13 2.90 6.80 -5.03
N ALA A 14 1.82 7.15 -5.73
CA ALA A 14 1.87 7.54 -7.13
C ALA A 14 2.73 8.80 -7.36
N GLU A 15 2.59 9.81 -6.49
CA GLU A 15 3.39 11.03 -6.54
C GLU A 15 4.89 10.73 -6.39
N HIS A 16 5.28 9.98 -5.37
CA HIS A 16 6.69 9.69 -5.12
C HIS A 16 7.31 8.69 -6.10
N ALA A 17 6.51 7.79 -6.67
CA ALA A 17 6.96 6.88 -7.72
C ALA A 17 7.00 7.55 -9.10
N GLY A 18 6.41 8.75 -9.27
CA GLY A 18 6.32 9.44 -10.55
C GLY A 18 5.44 8.72 -11.57
N ILE A 19 4.38 8.04 -11.10
CA ILE A 19 3.42 7.29 -11.92
C ILE A 19 2.00 7.81 -11.73
N LEU A 20 1.07 7.32 -12.55
CA LEU A 20 -0.37 7.55 -12.36
C LEU A 20 -1.02 6.26 -11.86
N VAL A 21 -1.77 6.35 -10.75
CA VAL A 21 -2.65 5.28 -10.29
C VAL A 21 -4.09 5.75 -10.41
N ALA A 22 -4.88 5.05 -11.21
CA ALA A 22 -6.32 5.31 -11.38
C ALA A 22 -7.10 4.06 -10.98
N ALA A 23 -7.48 3.98 -9.70
CA ALA A 23 -8.16 2.82 -9.14
C ALA A 23 -9.65 3.12 -8.87
N ARG A 24 -10.53 2.23 -9.33
CA ARG A 24 -11.97 2.22 -8.99
C ARG A 24 -12.32 0.86 -8.42
N CYS A 25 -12.85 0.85 -7.20
CA CYS A 25 -13.29 -0.35 -6.51
C CYS A 25 -14.74 -0.18 -6.07
N ALA A 26 -15.49 -1.27 -6.07
CA ALA A 26 -16.81 -1.39 -5.47
C ALA A 26 -16.77 -2.59 -4.51
N GLY A 27 -16.20 -2.35 -3.33
CA GLY A 27 -16.00 -3.38 -2.30
C GLY A 27 -17.15 -3.47 -1.30
N ASP A 28 -17.12 -4.51 -0.48
CA ASP A 28 -18.06 -4.83 0.60
C ASP A 28 -17.73 -4.08 1.90
N ARG A 29 -17.56 -2.76 1.78
CA ARG A 29 -17.14 -1.87 2.88
C ARG A 29 -18.02 -1.90 4.12
N TYR A 30 -19.26 -2.36 4.03
CA TYR A 30 -20.13 -2.51 5.19
C TYR A 30 -19.65 -3.61 6.18
N ILE A 31 -18.66 -4.42 5.79
CA ILE A 31 -17.99 -5.40 6.65
C ILE A 31 -16.80 -4.74 7.35
N ASP A 32 -15.75 -4.42 6.59
CA ASP A 32 -14.53 -3.75 7.04
C ASP A 32 -13.73 -3.18 5.84
N ASP A 33 -12.50 -2.72 6.10
CA ASP A 33 -11.55 -2.22 5.11
C ASP A 33 -10.74 -3.32 4.40
N HIS A 34 -10.78 -4.57 4.90
CA HIS A 34 -9.82 -5.62 4.58
C HIS A 34 -9.85 -5.98 3.09
N HIS A 35 -10.99 -6.49 2.60
CA HIS A 35 -11.09 -6.98 1.23
C HIS A 35 -10.83 -5.85 0.22
N THR A 36 -11.36 -4.66 0.50
CA THR A 36 -11.18 -3.51 -0.41
C THR A 36 -9.71 -3.10 -0.50
N ALA A 37 -8.98 -3.06 0.61
CA ALA A 37 -7.59 -2.67 0.62
C ALA A 37 -6.68 -3.75 -0.02
N GLU A 38 -6.90 -5.02 0.31
CA GLU A 38 -6.15 -6.14 -0.27
C GLU A 38 -6.36 -6.23 -1.79
N ASP A 39 -7.61 -6.28 -2.27
CA ASP A 39 -7.91 -6.47 -3.70
C ASP A 39 -7.39 -5.31 -4.56
N VAL A 40 -7.46 -4.07 -4.03
CA VAL A 40 -6.89 -2.91 -4.71
C VAL A 40 -5.38 -3.02 -4.78
N ALA A 41 -4.72 -3.40 -3.69
CA ALA A 41 -3.26 -3.55 -3.66
C ALA A 41 -2.77 -4.67 -4.60
N ILE A 42 -3.47 -5.82 -4.63
CA ILE A 42 -3.24 -6.91 -5.58
C ILE A 42 -3.33 -6.38 -7.01
N THR A 43 -4.43 -5.69 -7.34
CA THR A 43 -4.68 -5.18 -8.69
C THR A 43 -3.62 -4.16 -9.12
N VAL A 44 -3.22 -3.26 -8.22
CA VAL A 44 -2.15 -2.28 -8.48
C VAL A 44 -0.81 -2.98 -8.70
N GLY A 45 -0.47 -3.97 -7.87
CA GLY A 45 0.75 -4.76 -8.02
C GLY A 45 0.82 -5.51 -9.35
N GLN A 46 -0.30 -6.09 -9.81
CA GLN A 46 -0.40 -6.72 -11.13
C GLN A 46 -0.18 -5.72 -12.26
N CYS A 47 -0.79 -4.54 -12.18
CA CYS A 47 -0.59 -3.47 -13.15
C CYS A 47 0.87 -2.99 -13.19
N LEU A 48 1.54 -2.90 -12.03
CA LEU A 48 2.96 -2.56 -11.95
C LEU A 48 3.83 -3.67 -12.55
N CYS A 49 3.53 -4.94 -12.28
CA CYS A 49 4.24 -6.07 -12.87
C CYS A 49 4.16 -6.03 -14.40
N ASP A 50 2.96 -5.81 -14.94
CA ASP A 50 2.72 -5.70 -16.38
C ASP A 50 3.47 -4.50 -16.99
N ALA A 51 3.43 -3.34 -16.31
CA ALA A 51 4.11 -2.13 -16.78
C ALA A 51 5.65 -2.24 -16.77
N LEU A 52 6.22 -2.99 -15.82
CA LEU A 52 7.66 -3.23 -15.71
C LEU A 52 8.20 -4.21 -16.76
N GLY A 53 7.32 -5.00 -17.39
CA GLY A 53 7.69 -5.95 -18.45
C GLY A 53 8.71 -6.99 -17.99
N ASP A 54 9.76 -7.21 -18.80
CA ASP A 54 10.83 -8.17 -18.49
C ASP A 54 11.86 -7.64 -17.47
N LYS A 55 11.71 -6.38 -17.03
CA LYS A 55 12.60 -5.66 -16.10
C LYS A 55 14.05 -5.53 -16.62
N ALA A 56 14.32 -5.83 -17.89
CA ALA A 56 15.66 -5.78 -18.46
C ALA A 56 16.13 -4.32 -18.64
N GLY A 57 17.35 -4.03 -18.20
CA GLY A 57 17.93 -2.68 -18.28
C GLY A 57 17.43 -1.71 -17.21
N LEU A 58 16.56 -2.14 -16.29
CA LEU A 58 16.16 -1.35 -15.12
C LEU A 58 17.22 -1.42 -14.01
N THR A 59 17.24 -0.41 -13.15
CA THR A 59 17.92 -0.50 -11.86
C THR A 59 17.20 -1.54 -11.01
N ARG A 60 17.81 -2.73 -10.89
CA ARG A 60 17.18 -3.87 -10.23
C ARG A 60 16.98 -3.67 -8.73
N MET A 61 17.99 -3.13 -8.05
CA MET A 61 18.02 -2.96 -6.60
C MET A 61 18.17 -1.50 -6.23
N ALA A 62 17.36 -1.02 -5.29
CA ALA A 62 17.44 0.33 -4.76
C ALA A 62 17.02 0.36 -3.29
N SER A 63 17.51 1.37 -2.57
CA SER A 63 17.00 1.70 -1.24
C SER A 63 16.67 3.19 -1.16
N ALA A 64 15.71 3.53 -0.33
CA ALA A 64 15.34 4.91 -0.04
C ALA A 64 15.03 5.08 1.45
N ASP A 65 15.62 6.10 2.06
CA ASP A 65 15.39 6.51 3.43
C ASP A 65 14.52 7.79 3.43
N ARG A 66 13.54 7.85 4.34
CA ARG A 66 12.65 9.00 4.52
C ARG A 66 12.46 9.27 6.00
N GLU A 67 12.75 10.50 6.40
CA GLU A 67 12.47 11.01 7.73
C GLU A 67 11.32 12.04 7.65
N ARG A 68 10.33 11.88 8.52
CA ARG A 68 9.26 12.85 8.69
C ARG A 68 8.80 12.85 10.15
N ASP A 69 8.67 14.04 10.72
CA ASP A 69 8.11 14.27 12.06
C ASP A 69 8.78 13.42 13.17
N GLY A 70 10.09 13.15 13.03
CA GLY A 70 10.88 12.36 13.97
C GLY A 70 10.78 10.84 13.79
N VAL A 71 10.08 10.38 12.76
CA VAL A 71 10.03 8.98 12.33
C VAL A 71 10.88 8.81 11.09
N GLU A 72 11.75 7.80 11.09
CA GLU A 72 12.55 7.39 9.93
C GLU A 72 12.04 6.03 9.44
N VAL A 73 11.88 5.91 8.12
CA VAL A 73 11.53 4.66 7.44
C VAL A 73 12.48 4.44 6.27
N ARG A 74 12.95 3.20 6.13
CA ARG A 74 13.75 2.77 4.98
C ARG A 74 13.01 1.68 4.20
N ALA A 75 13.02 1.85 2.88
CA ALA A 75 12.57 0.82 1.94
C ALA A 75 13.76 0.27 1.14
N VAL A 76 13.88 -1.06 1.05
CA VAL A 76 14.86 -1.75 0.17
C VAL A 76 14.10 -2.65 -0.80
N LEU A 77 14.21 -2.35 -2.09
CA LEU A 77 13.47 -3.03 -3.17
C LEU A 77 14.44 -3.79 -4.10
N ASP A 78 14.13 -5.06 -4.39
CA ASP A 78 14.74 -5.86 -5.45
C ASP A 78 13.66 -6.31 -6.45
N LEU A 79 13.75 -5.85 -7.71
CA LEU A 79 12.94 -6.29 -8.84
C LEU A 79 13.33 -7.71 -9.30
N SER A 80 13.17 -8.67 -8.39
CA SER A 80 13.82 -9.98 -8.41
C SER A 80 13.05 -11.08 -9.15
N ASN A 81 11.76 -10.86 -9.41
CA ASN A 81 10.78 -11.90 -9.78
C ASN A 81 10.61 -13.01 -8.73
N ARG A 82 11.09 -12.77 -7.49
CA ARG A 82 10.92 -13.62 -6.31
C ARG A 82 10.12 -12.84 -5.27
N PRO A 83 8.79 -12.99 -5.26
CA PRO A 83 7.93 -12.25 -4.36
C PRO A 83 8.27 -12.55 -2.90
N ASN A 84 8.60 -11.52 -2.13
CA ASN A 84 8.85 -11.60 -0.70
C ASN A 84 8.67 -10.21 -0.06
N PHE A 85 8.09 -10.17 1.12
CA PHE A 85 7.86 -8.95 1.87
C PHE A 85 8.34 -9.15 3.30
N HIS A 86 9.03 -8.16 3.84
CA HIS A 86 9.44 -8.09 5.24
C HIS A 86 9.19 -6.67 5.73
N SER A 87 8.61 -6.54 6.92
CA SER A 87 8.32 -5.25 7.52
C SER A 87 8.53 -5.33 9.03
N ASP A 88 9.39 -4.45 9.55
CA ASP A 88 9.56 -4.23 11.00
C ASP A 88 8.85 -2.94 11.47
N LEU A 89 7.98 -2.37 10.62
CA LEU A 89 7.19 -1.18 10.96
C LEU A 89 6.30 -1.44 12.18
N ALA A 90 6.34 -0.50 13.12
CA ALA A 90 5.50 -0.48 14.31
C ALA A 90 4.62 0.78 14.26
N PHE A 91 3.33 0.59 14.57
CA PHE A 91 2.34 1.66 14.61
C PHE A 91 1.84 1.83 16.03
N ASP A 92 1.79 3.08 16.51
CA ASP A 92 1.23 3.42 17.80
C ASP A 92 -0.32 3.48 17.73
N GLU A 93 -0.84 3.89 16.57
CA GLU A 93 -2.28 3.95 16.29
C GLU A 93 -2.81 2.70 15.57
N GLU A 94 -4.05 2.34 15.88
CA GLU A 94 -4.77 1.24 15.25
C GLU A 94 -5.28 1.58 13.84
N TYR A 95 -5.52 2.88 13.57
CA TYR A 95 -6.11 3.35 12.31
C TYR A 95 -5.39 4.57 11.76
N LEU A 96 -5.23 4.60 10.44
CA LEU A 96 -4.91 5.78 9.65
C LEU A 96 -6.20 6.51 9.26
N GLY A 97 -6.13 7.84 9.14
CA GLY A 97 -7.25 8.66 8.64
C GLY A 97 -8.16 9.23 9.72
N GLY A 98 -7.91 8.95 11.02
CA GLY A 98 -8.65 9.52 12.13
C GLY A 98 -9.22 8.46 13.08
N ASP A 99 -10.24 8.84 13.84
CA ASP A 99 -10.83 7.98 14.88
C ASP A 99 -12.00 7.17 14.28
N ALA A 100 -11.85 5.84 14.18
CA ALA A 100 -12.82 4.96 13.50
C ALA A 100 -14.26 5.10 14.02
N ALA A 101 -14.42 5.44 15.30
CA ALA A 101 -15.72 5.66 15.94
C ALA A 101 -16.38 7.00 15.54
N ALA A 102 -15.60 7.99 15.10
CA ALA A 102 -16.11 9.31 14.68
C ALA A 102 -16.62 9.30 13.22
N ASP A 103 -16.12 8.38 12.40
CA ASP A 103 -16.45 8.27 10.96
C ASP A 103 -17.44 7.15 10.61
N ALA A 104 -18.06 6.51 11.61
CA ALA A 104 -19.05 5.44 11.43
C ALA A 104 -20.43 5.94 10.94
N GLY A 105 -20.47 6.98 10.10
CA GLY A 105 -21.67 7.46 9.44
C GLY A 105 -22.06 6.55 8.26
N ASP A 106 -23.34 6.18 8.19
CA ASP A 106 -24.03 5.49 7.08
C ASP A 106 -23.80 3.97 6.87
N GLY A 107 -23.08 3.29 7.79
CA GLY A 107 -23.00 1.82 7.78
C GLY A 107 -22.00 1.23 6.78
N GLU A 108 -21.07 2.03 6.28
CA GLU A 108 -19.85 1.59 5.61
C GLU A 108 -18.64 1.74 6.55
N CYS A 109 -17.57 0.97 6.30
CA CYS A 109 -16.22 1.21 6.79
C CYS A 109 -15.93 2.71 6.63
N GLY A 110 -15.55 3.38 7.73
CA GLY A 110 -15.39 4.82 7.79
C GLY A 110 -14.29 5.37 6.88
N ALA A 111 -13.83 6.59 7.13
CA ALA A 111 -12.75 7.19 6.34
C ALA A 111 -11.37 6.51 6.56
N VAL A 112 -11.31 5.57 7.50
CA VAL A 112 -10.11 5.00 8.10
C VAL A 112 -9.60 3.75 7.39
N LEU A 113 -8.32 3.46 7.58
CA LEU A 113 -7.65 2.23 7.18
C LEU A 113 -6.94 1.67 8.41
N SER A 114 -7.13 0.42 8.76
CA SER A 114 -6.39 -0.17 9.88
C SER A 114 -4.89 -0.23 9.57
N SER A 115 -4.05 -0.01 10.58
CA SER A 115 -2.59 -0.05 10.43
C SER A 115 -2.09 -1.42 9.99
N GLU A 116 -2.75 -2.49 10.42
CA GLU A 116 -2.50 -3.86 9.94
C GLU A 116 -2.78 -4.00 8.44
N MET A 117 -3.89 -3.40 7.96
CA MET A 117 -4.21 -3.43 6.53
C MET A 117 -3.29 -2.58 5.68
N LEU A 118 -2.67 -1.52 6.20
CA LEU A 118 -1.61 -0.82 5.48
C LEU A 118 -0.44 -1.77 5.18
N VAL A 119 0.01 -2.55 6.18
CA VAL A 119 1.10 -3.51 6.01
C VAL A 119 0.69 -4.63 5.06
N HIS A 120 -0.51 -5.19 5.21
CA HIS A 120 -1.01 -6.23 4.30
C HIS A 120 -1.22 -5.74 2.86
N ALA A 121 -1.63 -4.48 2.65
CA ALA A 121 -1.72 -3.90 1.33
C ALA A 121 -0.33 -3.76 0.69
N LEU A 122 0.68 -3.30 1.45
CA LEU A 122 2.06 -3.22 0.94
C LEU A 122 2.66 -4.60 0.63
N GLU A 123 2.35 -5.60 1.46
CA GLU A 123 2.68 -7.00 1.20
C GLU A 123 2.07 -7.46 -0.12
N SER A 124 0.75 -7.35 -0.26
CA SER A 124 0.00 -7.79 -1.44
C SER A 124 0.50 -7.12 -2.73
N LEU A 125 0.71 -5.80 -2.68
CA LEU A 125 1.28 -5.04 -3.79
C LEU A 125 2.67 -5.57 -4.18
N THR A 126 3.53 -5.86 -3.19
CA THR A 126 4.89 -6.37 -3.42
C THR A 126 4.87 -7.76 -4.04
N LEU A 127 4.03 -8.66 -3.53
CA LEU A 127 3.90 -10.02 -4.02
C LEU A 127 3.45 -10.03 -5.49
N GLU A 128 2.44 -9.21 -5.82
CA GLU A 128 1.90 -9.13 -7.18
C GLU A 128 2.81 -8.37 -8.16
N THR A 129 3.59 -7.39 -7.68
CA THR A 129 4.66 -6.77 -8.48
C THR A 129 5.82 -7.74 -8.76
N ARG A 130 5.83 -8.90 -8.08
CA ARG A 130 6.88 -9.93 -8.11
C ARG A 130 8.23 -9.34 -7.73
N ALA A 131 8.27 -8.58 -6.65
CA ALA A 131 9.47 -7.96 -6.11
C ALA A 131 9.78 -8.49 -4.70
N THR A 132 10.97 -8.20 -4.22
CA THR A 132 11.34 -8.37 -2.81
C THR A 132 11.41 -6.99 -2.18
N LEU A 133 10.63 -6.74 -1.13
CA LEU A 133 10.61 -5.47 -0.39
C LEU A 133 10.90 -5.72 1.08
N HIS A 134 11.84 -4.96 1.63
CA HIS A 134 12.08 -4.85 3.07
C HIS A 134 11.74 -3.43 3.51
N LEU A 135 10.94 -3.31 4.57
CA LEU A 135 10.60 -2.07 5.25
C LEU A 135 11.10 -2.13 6.69
N GLU A 136 11.81 -1.09 7.13
CA GLU A 136 12.27 -0.90 8.51
C GLU A 136 12.03 0.54 8.96
#